data_AF-A0A1E7ESA4-F1
#
_entry.id   AF-A0A1E7ESA4-F1
#
_cell.length_a   1.000
_cell.length_b   1.000
_cell.length_c   1.000
_cell.angle_alpha   90.00
_cell.angle_beta   90.00
_cell.angle_gamma   90.00
#
_symmetry.space_group_name_H-M   'P 1'
#
loop_
_entity.id
_entity.type
_entity.pdbx_description
1 polymer ?
#
loop_
_entity_poly.entity_id
_entity_poly.type
_entity_poly.pdbx_seq_one_letter_code
_entity_poly.pdbx_strand_id
1 'polypeptide(L)'
;MNSETTTLVPSGNAPRETKPTPVTISFHLDLLKAFGLFFGPVMIATGMIITNSKVFPSDGSPGNRHEFPKVIADTYIRQMFHMSHTCIFIDFRPAKDIAALIVSLFTLPLMIYTYVNHKRIEEDMNKDPGDWKWIYLFSKYTWKFRVLCLGLFFMVFVNSPDGKYEDPKDMSWKELFSNPAWVKFEKHYFFYFFYQLSMALLAIESGWQFHMKNDHPFIKSKNTLWYYNLLTIVWLAYYTLWITTFQLGLDFPGHTKANEPLDFSSWRWTWANFVMYGYDVLTIILPFIFAVRYSHKHPEKMVISFATTTPPN
;
A
#
# COMPACT_ATOMS: atom_id res chain seq x y z
N MET A 1 61.70 -16.22 -65.16
CA MET A 1 60.78 -17.13 -64.45
C MET A 1 59.84 -16.26 -63.65
N ASN A 2 58.62 -16.10 -64.14
CA ASN A 2 57.60 -15.26 -63.52
C ASN A 2 56.97 -16.04 -62.35
N SER A 3 57.06 -15.51 -61.12
CA SER A 3 56.35 -16.09 -59.98
C SER A 3 54.89 -15.66 -60.06
N GLU A 4 54.00 -16.61 -60.34
CA GLU A 4 52.56 -16.41 -60.26
C GLU A 4 52.16 -16.00 -58.85
N THR A 5 51.46 -14.87 -58.77
CA THR A 5 50.90 -14.33 -57.54
C THR A 5 49.55 -15.00 -57.30
N THR A 6 49.49 -15.93 -56.35
CA THR A 6 48.22 -16.53 -55.93
C THR A 6 47.49 -15.55 -55.01
N THR A 7 46.59 -14.76 -55.59
CA THR A 7 45.57 -13.98 -54.86
C THR A 7 44.61 -14.93 -54.16
N LEU A 8 44.65 -14.99 -52.82
CA LEU A 8 43.61 -15.62 -52.02
C LEU A 8 42.34 -14.78 -52.12
N VAL A 9 41.29 -15.36 -52.70
CA VAL A 9 39.93 -14.84 -52.69
C VAL A 9 39.42 -14.85 -51.24
N PRO A 10 38.81 -13.78 -50.70
CA PRO A 10 38.23 -13.79 -49.38
C PRO A 10 37.10 -14.83 -49.32
N SER A 11 37.28 -15.86 -48.49
CA SER A 11 36.22 -16.78 -48.11
C SER A 11 35.02 -15.99 -47.59
N GLY A 12 33.84 -16.36 -48.07
CA GLY A 12 32.60 -15.61 -47.94
C GLY A 12 32.24 -15.23 -46.51
N ASN A 13 31.46 -14.15 -46.41
CA ASN A 13 30.81 -13.67 -45.22
C ASN A 13 30.25 -14.82 -44.38
N ALA A 14 30.94 -15.17 -43.29
CA ALA A 14 30.33 -15.95 -42.23
C ALA A 14 29.04 -15.24 -41.82
N PRO A 15 27.90 -15.95 -41.67
CA PRO A 15 26.70 -15.35 -41.12
C PRO A 15 27.09 -14.70 -39.80
N ARG A 16 26.91 -13.38 -39.68
CA ARG A 16 27.20 -12.65 -38.46
C ARG A 16 26.30 -13.27 -37.39
N GLU A 17 26.86 -14.08 -36.49
CA GLU A 17 26.17 -14.57 -35.31
C GLU A 17 25.62 -13.34 -34.58
N THR A 18 24.33 -13.07 -34.78
CA THR A 18 23.64 -12.02 -34.06
C THR A 18 23.42 -12.59 -32.68
N LYS A 19 24.37 -12.34 -31.78
CA LYS A 19 24.19 -12.64 -30.36
C LYS A 19 22.84 -12.04 -29.95
N PRO A 20 21.94 -12.86 -29.37
CA PRO A 20 20.61 -12.41 -29.08
C PRO A 20 20.71 -11.23 -28.13
N THR A 21 20.18 -10.09 -28.57
CA THR A 21 20.31 -8.83 -27.84
C THR A 21 19.41 -8.93 -26.60
N PRO A 22 19.96 -8.82 -25.39
CA PRO A 22 19.16 -8.95 -24.18
C PRO A 22 18.08 -7.88 -24.16
N VAL A 23 16.83 -8.29 -23.93
CA VAL A 23 15.74 -7.34 -23.73
C VAL A 23 16.02 -6.60 -22.43
N THR A 24 16.24 -5.29 -22.55
CA THR A 24 16.64 -4.45 -21.41
C THR A 24 15.48 -3.53 -21.07
N ILE A 25 14.86 -3.74 -19.92
CA ILE A 25 13.80 -2.87 -19.40
C ILE A 25 14.42 -1.95 -18.36
N SER A 26 14.25 -0.64 -18.53
CA SER A 26 14.71 0.36 -17.58
C SER A 26 13.56 1.14 -16.96
N PHE A 27 13.49 1.19 -15.64
CA PHE A 27 12.48 1.96 -14.91
C PHE A 27 13.06 2.58 -13.65
N HIS A 28 12.46 3.68 -13.21
CA HIS A 28 12.86 4.35 -11.99
C HIS A 28 12.24 3.64 -10.77
N LEU A 29 13.06 3.27 -9.78
CA LEU A 29 12.59 2.52 -8.61
C LEU A 29 11.47 3.27 -7.86
N ASP A 30 11.62 4.58 -7.66
CA ASP A 30 10.56 5.37 -7.00
C ASP A 30 9.27 5.51 -7.83
N LEU A 31 9.31 5.35 -9.17
CA LEU A 31 8.07 5.27 -9.95
C LEU A 31 7.33 3.96 -9.68
N LEU A 32 8.04 2.87 -9.35
CA LEU A 32 7.42 1.61 -8.96
C LEU A 32 6.67 1.75 -7.62
N LYS A 33 7.28 2.45 -6.65
CA LYS A 33 6.61 2.83 -5.40
C LYS A 33 5.41 3.73 -5.65
N ALA A 34 5.58 4.79 -6.45
CA ALA A 34 4.49 5.71 -6.77
C ALA A 34 3.31 4.97 -7.42
N PHE A 35 3.61 4.07 -8.37
CA PHE A 35 2.59 3.26 -9.01
C PHE A 35 1.80 2.43 -8.01
N GLY A 36 2.47 1.69 -7.11
CA GLY A 36 1.71 0.88 -6.15
C GLY A 36 0.99 1.69 -5.06
N LEU A 37 1.51 2.85 -4.66
CA LEU A 37 0.79 3.78 -3.77
C LEU A 37 -0.42 4.44 -4.45
N PHE A 38 -0.42 4.51 -5.79
CA PHE A 38 -1.54 5.04 -6.58
C PHE A 38 -2.81 4.17 -6.51
N PHE A 39 -2.68 2.94 -5.99
CA PHE A 39 -3.82 2.06 -5.73
C PHE A 39 -4.94 2.73 -4.94
N GLY A 40 -4.61 3.36 -3.81
CA GLY A 40 -5.59 3.96 -2.89
C GLY A 40 -6.52 4.93 -3.61
N PRO A 41 -6.00 5.98 -4.27
CA PRO A 41 -6.81 6.91 -5.05
C PRO A 41 -7.63 6.24 -6.15
N VAL A 42 -7.05 5.32 -6.93
CA VAL A 42 -7.76 4.63 -8.03
C VAL A 42 -8.91 3.79 -7.48
N MET A 43 -8.65 3.04 -6.42
CA MET A 43 -9.60 2.18 -5.76
C MET A 43 -10.75 2.99 -5.13
N ILE A 44 -10.44 4.08 -4.42
CA ILE A 44 -11.46 4.97 -3.84
C ILE A 44 -12.31 5.59 -4.95
N ALA A 45 -11.70 6.17 -5.99
CA ALA A 45 -12.44 6.79 -7.09
C ALA A 45 -13.35 5.78 -7.82
N THR A 46 -12.82 4.60 -8.14
CA THR A 46 -13.56 3.54 -8.82
C THR A 46 -14.69 3.00 -7.93
N GLY A 47 -14.39 2.75 -6.66
CA GLY A 47 -15.35 2.31 -5.65
C GLY A 47 -16.47 3.32 -5.44
N MET A 48 -16.15 4.62 -5.37
CA MET A 48 -17.14 5.69 -5.27
C MET A 48 -18.08 5.71 -6.48
N ILE A 49 -17.54 5.62 -7.71
CA ILE A 49 -18.35 5.60 -8.93
C ILE A 49 -19.28 4.39 -8.94
N ILE A 50 -18.76 3.21 -8.64
CA ILE A 50 -19.52 1.96 -8.69
C ILE A 50 -20.58 1.94 -7.59
N THR A 51 -20.17 2.17 -6.33
CA THR A 51 -21.05 2.12 -5.16
C THR A 51 -22.18 3.14 -5.25
N ASN A 52 -21.93 4.32 -5.82
CA ASN A 52 -23.00 5.31 -6.05
C ASN A 52 -23.93 4.94 -7.21
N SER A 53 -23.56 4.00 -8.09
CA SER A 53 -24.37 3.58 -9.23
C SER A 53 -25.21 2.31 -8.95
N LYS A 54 -24.59 1.28 -8.36
CA LYS A 54 -25.19 -0.04 -8.10
C LYS A 54 -24.51 -0.69 -6.88
N VAL A 55 -25.30 -1.27 -5.98
CA VAL A 55 -24.82 -2.01 -4.80
C VAL A 55 -25.57 -3.35 -4.74
N PHE A 56 -24.83 -4.45 -4.63
CA PHE A 56 -25.35 -5.80 -4.37
C PHE A 56 -24.73 -6.35 -3.07
N PRO A 57 -25.48 -7.11 -2.26
CA PRO A 57 -24.93 -7.76 -1.08
C PRO A 57 -23.82 -8.76 -1.42
N SER A 58 -23.00 -9.10 -0.43
CA SER A 58 -21.88 -10.04 -0.49
C SER A 58 -22.29 -11.47 -0.89
N ASP A 59 -23.54 -11.86 -0.64
CA ASP A 59 -24.09 -13.19 -0.96
C ASP A 59 -24.54 -13.33 -2.43
N GLY A 60 -24.51 -12.25 -3.22
CA GLY A 60 -24.95 -12.27 -4.61
C GLY A 60 -26.46 -12.44 -4.81
N SER A 61 -27.25 -12.39 -3.74
CA SER A 61 -28.71 -12.40 -3.84
C SER A 61 -29.20 -11.09 -4.48
N PRO A 62 -30.32 -11.13 -5.24
CA PRO A 62 -30.99 -9.91 -5.69
C PRO A 62 -31.59 -9.19 -4.47
N GLY A 63 -30.78 -8.39 -3.79
CA GLY A 63 -31.26 -7.55 -2.70
C GLY A 63 -32.25 -6.50 -3.23
N ASN A 64 -33.43 -6.42 -2.62
CA ASN A 64 -34.32 -5.29 -2.84
C ASN A 64 -33.59 -4.01 -2.41
N ARG A 65 -33.53 -3.01 -3.30
CA ARG A 65 -32.97 -1.66 -3.07
C ARG A 65 -33.59 -0.89 -1.88
N HIS A 66 -34.55 -1.51 -1.19
CA HIS A 66 -35.32 -0.98 -0.07
C HIS A 66 -35.04 -1.69 1.26
N GLU A 67 -34.28 -2.80 1.27
CA GLU A 67 -33.99 -3.60 2.49
C GLU A 67 -32.54 -3.47 2.97
N PHE A 68 -31.64 -2.89 2.16
CA PHE A 68 -30.27 -2.54 2.51
C PHE A 68 -29.91 -1.21 1.86
N PRO A 69 -29.03 -0.41 2.47
CA PRO A 69 -29.31 1.00 2.62
C PRO A 69 -29.09 1.80 1.36
N LYS A 70 -30.07 2.66 1.07
CA LYS A 70 -29.98 3.71 0.04
C LYS A 70 -28.91 4.77 0.35
N VAL A 71 -28.15 4.62 1.43
CA VAL A 71 -27.23 5.62 1.96
C VAL A 71 -26.00 4.88 2.49
N ILE A 72 -24.82 5.41 2.21
CA ILE A 72 -23.53 5.04 2.83
C ILE A 72 -23.64 4.95 4.38
N ALA A 73 -24.69 5.54 4.98
CA ALA A 73 -25.03 5.55 6.39
C ALA A 73 -25.08 4.18 7.08
N ASP A 74 -25.58 3.13 6.41
CA ASP A 74 -25.86 1.85 7.09
C ASP A 74 -24.84 0.74 6.76
N THR A 75 -23.63 1.10 6.34
CA THR A 75 -22.54 0.11 6.19
C THR A 75 -22.04 -0.32 7.57
N TYR A 76 -21.68 -1.58 7.76
CA TYR A 76 -21.18 -2.08 9.05
C TYR A 76 -19.97 -1.27 9.53
N ILE A 77 -19.03 -0.97 8.64
CA ILE A 77 -17.85 -0.15 8.96
C ILE A 77 -18.25 1.27 9.40
N ARG A 78 -19.26 1.88 8.77
CA ARG A 78 -19.73 3.21 9.18
C ARG A 78 -20.54 3.15 10.47
N GLN A 79 -21.37 2.13 10.66
CA GLN A 79 -22.09 1.91 11.92
C GLN A 79 -21.12 1.65 13.07
N MET A 80 -19.99 1.02 12.78
CA MET A 80 -18.98 0.73 13.77
C MET A 80 -18.12 1.96 14.08
N PHE A 81 -17.48 2.56 13.08
CA PHE A 81 -16.58 3.70 13.32
C PHE A 81 -17.29 5.06 13.44
N HIS A 82 -18.60 5.14 13.17
CA HIS A 82 -19.40 6.37 13.02
C HIS A 82 -18.71 7.49 12.21
N MET A 83 -17.79 7.11 11.33
CA MET A 83 -17.10 8.01 10.41
C MET A 83 -17.05 7.36 9.03
N SER A 84 -16.78 8.18 8.01
CA SER A 84 -16.69 7.68 6.63
C SER A 84 -15.32 7.03 6.42
N HIS A 85 -15.19 5.76 6.79
CA HIS A 85 -13.98 5.01 6.53
C HIS A 85 -13.74 4.87 5.02
N THR A 86 -12.49 4.96 4.55
CA THR A 86 -12.19 4.89 3.10
C THR A 86 -12.65 3.58 2.45
N CYS A 87 -12.67 2.47 3.20
CA CYS A 87 -13.17 1.17 2.74
C CYS A 87 -14.67 1.13 2.41
N ILE A 88 -15.49 2.07 2.88
CA ILE A 88 -16.95 2.02 2.63
C ILE A 88 -17.31 1.97 1.15
N PHE A 89 -16.43 2.47 0.27
CA PHE A 89 -16.62 2.51 -1.17
C PHE A 89 -16.28 1.21 -1.89
N ILE A 90 -15.70 0.23 -1.19
CA ILE A 90 -15.16 -1.01 -1.78
C ILE A 90 -15.61 -2.26 -1.03
N ASP A 91 -16.47 -2.13 -0.02
CA ASP A 91 -16.95 -3.26 0.78
C ASP A 91 -18.07 -4.07 0.11
N PHE A 92 -18.69 -3.51 -0.94
CA PHE A 92 -19.86 -4.09 -1.60
C PHE A 92 -19.60 -4.47 -3.06
N ARG A 93 -20.36 -5.45 -3.54
CA ARG A 93 -20.30 -5.85 -4.96
C ARG A 93 -21.04 -4.83 -5.83
N PRO A 94 -20.53 -4.54 -7.05
CA PRO A 94 -19.37 -5.13 -7.71
C PRO A 94 -18.03 -4.41 -7.43
N ALA A 95 -18.03 -3.30 -6.68
CA ALA A 95 -16.83 -2.51 -6.40
C ALA A 95 -15.72 -3.34 -5.73
N LYS A 96 -16.12 -4.17 -4.77
CA LYS A 96 -15.27 -5.13 -4.06
C LYS A 96 -14.58 -6.12 -4.99
N ASP A 97 -15.32 -6.70 -5.93
CA ASP A 97 -14.79 -7.70 -6.84
C ASP A 97 -13.76 -7.07 -7.79
N ILE A 98 -14.04 -5.86 -8.28
CA ILE A 98 -13.08 -5.09 -9.10
C ILE A 98 -11.83 -4.72 -8.30
N ALA A 99 -12.00 -4.26 -7.06
CA ALA A 99 -10.88 -3.95 -6.17
C ALA A 99 -10.01 -5.19 -5.92
N ALA A 100 -10.63 -6.36 -5.70
CA ALA A 100 -9.93 -7.63 -5.51
C ALA A 100 -9.15 -8.08 -6.75
N LEU A 101 -9.65 -7.80 -7.96
CA LEU A 101 -8.94 -8.11 -9.20
C LEU A 101 -7.70 -7.22 -9.39
N ILE A 102 -7.83 -5.92 -9.10
CA ILE A 102 -6.76 -4.97 -9.40
C ILE A 102 -5.73 -4.85 -8.26
N VAL A 103 -6.06 -5.19 -7.01
CA VAL A 103 -5.15 -5.00 -5.85
C VAL A 103 -3.77 -5.59 -6.08
N SER A 104 -3.70 -6.80 -6.63
CA SER A 104 -2.44 -7.50 -6.89
C SER A 104 -1.55 -6.77 -7.91
N LEU A 105 -2.16 -6.06 -8.87
CA LEU A 105 -1.42 -5.25 -9.85
C LEU A 105 -0.65 -4.12 -9.17
N PHE A 106 -1.12 -3.63 -8.02
CA PHE A 106 -0.50 -2.53 -7.30
C PHE A 106 0.39 -2.99 -6.14
N THR A 107 -0.01 -4.03 -5.41
CA THR A 107 0.80 -4.54 -4.29
C THR A 107 2.07 -5.23 -4.77
N LEU A 108 2.04 -5.90 -5.94
CA LEU A 108 3.23 -6.55 -6.50
C LEU A 108 4.38 -5.57 -6.78
N PRO A 109 4.17 -4.43 -7.48
CA PRO A 109 5.13 -3.34 -7.57
C PRO A 109 5.70 -2.88 -6.22
N LEU A 110 4.86 -2.72 -5.19
CA LEU A 110 5.33 -2.33 -3.86
C LEU A 110 6.17 -3.41 -3.18
N MET A 111 5.85 -4.69 -3.36
CA MET A 111 6.64 -5.80 -2.85
C MET A 111 8.04 -5.81 -3.49
N ILE A 112 8.09 -5.67 -4.82
CA ILE A 112 9.36 -5.57 -5.57
C ILE A 112 10.15 -4.34 -5.10
N TYR A 113 9.51 -3.17 -5.02
CA TYR A 113 10.13 -1.95 -4.51
C TYR A 113 10.71 -2.17 -3.11
N THR A 114 9.94 -2.75 -2.20
CA THR A 114 10.35 -2.98 -0.81
C THR A 114 11.62 -3.82 -0.73
N TYR A 115 11.69 -4.90 -1.53
CA TYR A 115 12.88 -5.74 -1.59
C TYR A 115 14.09 -5.02 -2.20
N VAL A 116 13.92 -4.36 -3.35
CA VAL A 116 15.02 -3.67 -4.03
C VAL A 116 15.52 -2.49 -3.19
N ASN A 117 14.61 -1.77 -2.52
CA ASN A 117 14.96 -0.67 -1.63
C ASN A 117 15.77 -1.14 -0.41
N HIS A 118 15.44 -2.31 0.14
CA HIS A 118 16.26 -2.94 1.18
C HIS A 118 17.69 -3.23 0.67
N LYS A 119 17.84 -3.72 -0.56
CA LYS A 119 19.15 -3.94 -1.18
C LYS A 119 19.93 -2.65 -1.40
N ARG A 120 19.26 -1.57 -1.83
CA ARG A 120 19.87 -0.23 -1.91
C ARG A 120 20.40 0.26 -0.56
N ILE A 121 19.64 0.06 0.52
CA ILE A 121 20.08 0.42 1.88
C ILE A 121 21.28 -0.44 2.32
N GLU A 122 21.28 -1.73 2.00
CA GLU A 122 22.39 -2.63 2.30
C GLU A 122 23.68 -2.18 1.59
N GLU A 123 23.59 -1.78 0.32
CA GLU A 123 24.71 -1.20 -0.43
C GLU A 123 25.20 0.12 0.18
N ASP A 124 24.29 1.02 0.56
CA ASP A 124 24.65 2.29 1.19
C ASP A 124 25.29 2.06 2.59
N MET A 125 24.83 1.06 3.34
CA MET A 125 25.43 0.64 4.62
C MET A 125 26.84 0.08 4.47
N ASN A 126 27.10 -0.68 3.41
CA ASN A 126 28.45 -1.19 3.14
C ASN A 126 29.43 -0.08 2.75
N LYS A 127 28.93 1.03 2.18
CA LYS A 127 29.74 2.21 1.82
C LYS A 127 30.00 3.12 3.02
N ASP A 128 28.99 3.34 3.86
CA ASP A 128 29.07 4.20 5.04
C ASP A 128 28.35 3.58 6.26
N PRO A 129 29.04 2.69 7.02
CA PRO A 129 28.39 1.93 8.08
C PRO A 129 27.93 2.78 9.28
N GLY A 130 28.60 3.90 9.56
CA GLY A 130 28.35 4.69 10.77
C GLY A 130 26.95 5.32 10.75
N ASP A 131 26.63 5.95 9.63
CA ASP A 131 25.40 6.69 9.43
C ASP A 131 24.22 5.76 9.08
N TRP A 132 24.47 4.68 8.34
CA TRP A 132 23.42 3.82 7.78
C TRP A 132 23.03 2.61 8.63
N LYS A 133 23.76 2.32 9.72
CA LYS A 133 23.52 1.13 10.56
C LYS A 133 22.07 0.99 11.01
N TRP A 134 21.46 2.07 11.51
CA TRP A 134 20.13 2.01 12.12
C TRP A 134 19.01 1.85 11.10
N ILE A 135 19.10 2.55 9.98
CA ILE A 135 18.13 2.39 8.89
C ILE A 135 18.26 1.02 8.23
N TYR A 136 19.47 0.46 8.11
CA TYR A 136 19.68 -0.91 7.65
C TYR A 136 19.04 -1.93 8.58
N LEU A 137 19.24 -1.81 9.90
CA LEU A 137 18.61 -2.70 10.88
C LEU A 137 17.08 -2.61 10.80
N PHE A 138 16.53 -1.39 10.75
CA PHE A 138 15.10 -1.17 10.56
C PHE A 138 14.61 -1.86 9.27
N SER A 139 15.30 -1.65 8.15
CA SER A 139 14.97 -2.25 6.87
C SER A 139 14.99 -3.77 6.92
N LYS A 140 16.08 -4.36 7.45
CA LYS A 140 16.32 -5.80 7.57
C LYS A 140 15.17 -6.55 8.24
N TYR A 141 14.54 -5.96 9.24
CA TYR A 141 13.41 -6.57 9.95
C TYR A 141 12.06 -6.23 9.30
N THR A 142 11.90 -5.02 8.78
CA THR A 142 10.59 -4.56 8.28
C THR A 142 10.30 -4.97 6.84
N TRP A 143 11.30 -5.21 5.98
CA TRP A 143 11.04 -5.48 4.55
C TRP A 143 10.27 -6.79 4.35
N LYS A 144 10.63 -7.86 5.09
CA LYS A 144 9.95 -9.16 5.01
C LYS A 144 8.50 -9.07 5.48
N PHE A 145 8.32 -8.38 6.60
CA PHE A 145 7.00 -8.10 7.15
C PHE A 145 6.14 -7.32 6.15
N ARG A 146 6.68 -6.24 5.56
CA ARG A 146 5.98 -5.45 4.54
C ARG A 146 5.58 -6.27 3.33
N VAL A 147 6.48 -7.12 2.81
CA VAL A 147 6.18 -8.03 1.68
C VAL A 147 5.06 -8.99 2.05
N LEU A 148 5.09 -9.59 3.24
CA LEU A 148 4.04 -10.49 3.70
C LEU A 148 2.69 -9.77 3.80
N CYS A 149 2.64 -8.60 4.45
CA CYS A 149 1.42 -7.82 4.61
C CYS A 149 0.85 -7.35 3.27
N LEU A 150 1.71 -6.91 2.34
CA LEU A 150 1.31 -6.54 0.98
C LEU A 150 0.77 -7.74 0.19
N GLY A 151 1.43 -8.89 0.31
CA GLY A 151 1.02 -10.13 -0.37
C GLY A 151 -0.29 -10.70 0.17
N LEU A 152 -0.59 -10.50 1.46
CA LEU A 152 -1.84 -10.95 2.09
C LEU A 152 -2.97 -9.93 2.01
N PHE A 153 -2.72 -8.71 1.55
CA PHE A 153 -3.69 -7.63 1.61
C PHE A 153 -5.00 -7.95 0.87
N PHE A 154 -4.96 -8.73 -0.21
CA PHE A 154 -6.16 -9.16 -0.95
C PHE A 154 -7.21 -9.87 -0.07
N MET A 155 -6.80 -10.45 1.07
CA MET A 155 -7.70 -11.11 2.01
C MET A 155 -8.73 -10.17 2.65
N VAL A 156 -8.48 -8.85 2.62
CA VAL A 156 -9.46 -7.82 2.99
C VAL A 156 -10.75 -7.96 2.16
N PHE A 157 -10.64 -8.44 0.91
CA PHE A 157 -11.77 -8.63 0.01
C PHE A 157 -12.40 -10.03 0.12
N VAL A 158 -11.87 -10.93 0.95
CA VAL A 158 -12.49 -12.26 1.14
C VAL A 158 -13.63 -12.19 2.15
N ASN A 159 -13.44 -11.45 3.24
CA ASN A 159 -14.41 -11.33 4.31
C ASN A 159 -15.13 -9.98 4.18
N SER A 160 -16.41 -9.97 3.81
CA SER A 160 -17.22 -8.74 3.92
C SER A 160 -17.71 -8.62 5.35
N PRO A 161 -17.63 -7.43 5.97
CA PRO A 161 -18.34 -7.16 7.22
C PRO A 161 -19.84 -6.98 6.90
N ASP A 162 -20.52 -8.10 6.69
CA ASP A 162 -21.97 -8.17 6.46
C ASP A 162 -22.69 -8.66 7.73
N GLY A 163 -23.87 -8.09 7.98
CA GLY A 163 -24.69 -8.43 9.15
C GLY A 163 -25.14 -7.19 9.93
N LYS A 164 -25.93 -7.43 10.97
CA LYS A 164 -26.37 -6.38 11.89
C LYS A 164 -25.20 -5.95 12.77
N TYR A 165 -24.91 -4.65 12.80
CA TYR A 165 -23.92 -4.10 13.72
C TYR A 165 -24.41 -4.17 15.16
N GLU A 166 -23.47 -4.41 16.05
CA GLU A 166 -23.70 -4.80 17.43
C GLU A 166 -22.42 -4.33 18.17
N ASP A 167 -22.52 -3.35 19.09
CA ASP A 167 -21.35 -2.65 19.65
C ASP A 167 -20.51 -3.59 20.52
N PRO A 168 -19.20 -3.76 20.25
CA PRO A 168 -18.31 -4.54 21.10
C PRO A 168 -18.33 -4.15 22.58
N LYS A 169 -18.63 -2.89 22.90
CA LYS A 169 -18.75 -2.40 24.29
C LYS A 169 -19.93 -2.96 25.04
N ASP A 170 -21.00 -3.32 24.31
CA ASP A 170 -22.24 -3.86 24.87
C ASP A 170 -22.22 -5.39 24.95
N MET A 171 -21.09 -6.03 24.61
CA MET A 171 -20.91 -7.48 24.60
C MET A 171 -19.90 -7.97 25.63
N SER A 172 -20.14 -9.15 26.19
CA SER A 172 -19.07 -9.91 26.84
C SER A 172 -18.06 -10.40 25.81
N TRP A 173 -16.81 -10.65 26.22
CA TRP A 173 -15.77 -11.22 25.36
C TRP A 173 -16.21 -12.52 24.65
N LYS A 174 -17.02 -13.34 25.32
CA LYS A 174 -17.54 -14.59 24.74
C LYS A 174 -18.54 -14.31 23.62
N GLU A 175 -19.43 -13.33 23.80
CA GLU A 175 -20.39 -12.90 22.78
C GLU A 175 -19.68 -12.25 21.59
N LEU A 176 -18.71 -11.37 21.87
CA LEU A 176 -17.92 -10.70 20.85
C LEU A 176 -17.23 -11.71 19.90
N PHE A 177 -16.50 -12.68 20.45
CA PHE A 177 -15.78 -13.67 19.64
C PHE A 177 -16.66 -14.78 19.05
N SER A 178 -17.93 -14.87 19.43
CA SER A 178 -18.91 -15.80 18.83
C SER A 178 -19.86 -15.11 17.85
N ASN A 179 -19.90 -13.77 17.81
CA ASN A 179 -20.71 -13.02 16.86
C ASN A 179 -20.15 -13.19 15.42
N PRO A 180 -20.94 -13.75 14.47
CA PRO A 180 -20.46 -13.99 13.12
C PRO A 180 -20.08 -12.73 12.33
N ALA A 181 -20.80 -11.62 12.54
CA ALA A 181 -20.54 -10.34 11.87
C ALA A 181 -19.22 -9.74 12.38
N TRP A 182 -18.99 -9.79 13.70
CA TRP A 182 -17.73 -9.38 14.32
C TRP A 182 -16.54 -10.20 13.81
N VAL A 183 -16.65 -11.53 13.77
CA VAL A 183 -15.58 -12.40 13.28
C VAL A 183 -15.23 -12.12 11.82
N LYS A 184 -16.22 -11.82 10.97
CA LYS A 184 -15.97 -11.43 9.57
C LYS A 184 -15.31 -10.06 9.49
N PHE A 185 -15.77 -9.10 10.29
CA PHE A 185 -15.17 -7.78 10.39
C PHE A 185 -13.71 -7.87 10.83
N GLU A 186 -13.41 -8.59 11.91
CA GLU A 186 -12.03 -8.75 12.41
C GLU A 186 -11.13 -9.40 11.36
N LYS A 187 -11.61 -10.40 10.63
CA LYS A 187 -10.86 -11.00 9.52
C LYS A 187 -10.59 -10.01 8.39
N HIS A 188 -11.55 -9.15 8.05
CA HIS A 188 -11.35 -8.07 7.08
C HIS A 188 -10.31 -7.05 7.60
N TYR A 189 -10.53 -6.56 8.81
CA TYR A 189 -9.80 -5.46 9.39
C TYR A 189 -8.37 -5.83 9.76
N PHE A 190 -8.13 -7.06 10.21
CA PHE A 190 -6.79 -7.57 10.50
C PHE A 190 -5.85 -7.34 9.30
N PHE A 191 -6.21 -7.81 8.11
CA PHE A 191 -5.36 -7.63 6.92
C PHE A 191 -5.23 -6.17 6.51
N TYR A 192 -6.29 -5.38 6.68
CA TYR A 192 -6.25 -3.94 6.41
C TYR A 192 -5.28 -3.20 7.34
N PHE A 193 -5.33 -3.48 8.65
CA PHE A 193 -4.43 -2.91 9.65
C PHE A 193 -2.96 -3.27 9.35
N PHE A 194 -2.67 -4.53 9.02
CA PHE A 194 -1.33 -4.96 8.65
C PHE A 194 -0.82 -4.30 7.36
N TYR A 195 -1.70 -4.07 6.39
CA TYR A 195 -1.39 -3.28 5.20
C TYR A 195 -1.07 -1.82 5.54
N GLN A 196 -1.89 -1.15 6.36
CA GLN A 196 -1.64 0.22 6.80
C GLN A 196 -0.30 0.33 7.54
N LEU A 197 -0.04 -0.57 8.48
CA LEU A 197 1.24 -0.65 9.19
C LEU A 197 2.42 -0.85 8.22
N SER A 198 2.26 -1.68 7.19
CA SER A 198 3.26 -1.84 6.12
C SER A 198 3.55 -0.53 5.39
N MET A 199 2.50 0.25 5.05
CA MET A 199 2.64 1.55 4.39
C MET A 199 3.33 2.59 5.28
N ALA A 200 3.01 2.62 6.58
CA ALA A 200 3.68 3.51 7.52
C ALA A 200 5.17 3.18 7.68
N LEU A 201 5.53 1.90 7.80
CA LEU A 201 6.94 1.48 7.87
C LEU A 201 7.70 1.85 6.60
N LEU A 202 7.06 1.73 5.42
CA LEU A 202 7.62 2.16 4.14
C LEU A 202 7.84 3.68 4.09
N ALA A 203 6.89 4.47 4.60
CA ALA A 203 6.98 5.92 4.67
C ALA A 203 8.10 6.39 5.59
N ILE A 204 8.23 5.77 6.78
CA ILE A 204 9.30 6.03 7.75
C ILE A 204 10.67 5.68 7.15
N GLU A 205 10.82 4.50 6.53
CA GLU A 205 12.08 4.12 5.86
C GLU A 205 12.44 5.12 4.78
N SER A 206 11.48 5.50 3.92
CA SER A 206 11.71 6.44 2.82
C SER A 206 12.15 7.82 3.33
N GLY A 207 11.44 8.36 4.32
CA GLY A 207 11.78 9.66 4.90
C GLY A 207 13.13 9.63 5.64
N TRP A 208 13.47 8.51 6.29
CA TRP A 208 14.78 8.34 6.92
C TRP A 208 15.88 8.28 5.85
N GLN A 209 15.70 7.54 4.76
CA GLN A 209 16.66 7.55 3.66
C GLN A 209 16.90 8.95 3.11
N PHE A 210 15.84 9.73 2.88
CA PHE A 210 15.98 11.11 2.41
C PHE A 210 16.76 11.99 3.41
N HIS A 211 16.54 11.80 4.71
CA HIS A 211 17.30 12.48 5.75
C HIS A 211 18.79 12.10 5.70
N MET A 212 19.12 10.82 5.50
CA MET A 212 20.51 10.34 5.40
C MET A 212 21.21 10.89 4.17
N LYS A 213 20.53 10.88 3.01
CA LYS A 213 21.08 11.37 1.75
C LYS A 213 21.11 12.90 1.66
N ASN A 214 20.44 13.59 2.58
CA ASN A 214 20.16 15.03 2.52
C ASN A 214 19.62 15.46 1.14
N ASP A 215 18.84 14.58 0.54
CA ASP A 215 18.43 14.67 -0.85
C ASP A 215 16.95 14.35 -0.95
N HIS A 216 16.16 15.42 -0.90
CA HIS A 216 14.71 15.33 -0.94
C HIS A 216 14.16 16.31 -2.00
N PRO A 217 13.04 16.01 -2.67
CA PRO A 217 12.53 16.83 -3.76
C PRO A 217 12.03 18.24 -3.34
N PHE A 218 11.52 18.39 -2.11
CA PHE A 218 10.91 19.65 -1.64
C PHE A 218 11.60 20.25 -0.41
N ILE A 219 11.73 19.42 0.62
CA ILE A 219 12.31 19.78 1.89
C ILE A 219 13.84 19.89 1.75
N LYS A 220 14.37 21.10 1.89
CA LYS A 220 15.83 21.36 1.82
C LYS A 220 16.54 21.19 3.16
N SER A 221 15.80 21.18 4.27
CA SER A 221 16.37 21.09 5.61
C SER A 221 16.34 19.65 6.14
N LYS A 222 17.52 19.14 6.53
CA LYS A 222 17.69 17.83 7.17
C LYS A 222 16.83 17.69 8.44
N ASN A 223 16.64 18.77 9.19
CA ASN A 223 15.80 18.81 10.39
C ASN A 223 14.32 18.62 10.06
N THR A 224 13.83 19.24 8.97
CA THR A 224 12.43 19.09 8.56
C THR A 224 12.10 17.66 8.11
N LEU A 225 13.04 16.96 7.47
CA LEU A 225 12.89 15.54 7.15
C LEU A 225 12.82 14.66 8.39
N TRP A 226 13.63 15.00 9.40
CA TRP A 226 13.57 14.31 10.69
C TRP A 226 12.22 14.53 11.38
N TYR A 227 11.70 15.77 11.40
CA TYR A 227 10.38 16.06 11.97
C TYR A 227 9.24 15.34 11.23
N TYR A 228 9.32 15.21 9.90
CA TYR A 228 8.37 14.41 9.13
C TYR A 228 8.38 12.94 9.58
N ASN A 229 9.55 12.33 9.74
CA ASN A 229 9.66 10.95 10.23
C ASN A 229 9.11 10.81 11.65
N LEU A 230 9.50 11.72 12.56
CA LEU A 230 9.03 11.70 13.94
C LEU A 230 7.50 11.83 14.01
N LEU A 231 6.93 12.75 13.24
CA LEU A 231 5.48 12.91 13.12
C LEU A 231 4.83 11.62 12.63
N THR A 232 5.40 10.98 11.60
CA THR A 232 4.87 9.72 11.05
C THR A 232 4.93 8.59 12.07
N ILE A 233 6.00 8.49 12.87
CA ILE A 233 6.14 7.50 13.95
C ILE A 233 5.11 7.74 15.05
N VAL A 234 4.95 8.99 15.50
CA VAL A 234 3.97 9.35 16.54
C VAL A 234 2.55 9.08 16.03
N TRP A 235 2.26 9.42 14.78
CA TRP A 235 0.97 9.16 14.15
C TRP A 235 0.69 7.68 14.02
N LEU A 236 1.69 6.87 13.65
CA LEU A 236 1.59 5.42 13.61
C LEU A 236 1.25 4.83 14.97
N ALA A 237 1.98 5.24 16.02
CA ALA A 237 1.74 4.77 17.38
C ALA A 237 0.33 5.15 17.85
N TYR A 238 -0.07 6.41 17.62
CA TYR A 238 -1.40 6.90 17.99
C TYR A 238 -2.50 6.15 17.25
N TYR A 239 -2.42 6.05 15.91
CA TYR A 239 -3.41 5.34 15.10
C TYR A 239 -3.50 3.86 15.47
N THR A 240 -2.37 3.21 15.75
CA THR A 240 -2.33 1.80 16.20
C THR A 240 -3.05 1.63 17.54
N LEU A 241 -2.79 2.51 18.51
CA LEU A 241 -3.48 2.46 19.80
C LEU A 241 -4.97 2.75 19.64
N TRP A 242 -5.31 3.80 18.89
CA TRP A 242 -6.67 4.19 18.56
C TRP A 242 -7.43 3.00 17.97
N ILE A 243 -6.87 2.35 16.95
CA ILE A 243 -7.59 1.26 16.29
C ILE A 243 -7.65 -0.04 17.10
N THR A 244 -6.57 -0.43 17.79
CA THR A 244 -6.58 -1.63 18.62
C THR A 244 -7.51 -1.48 19.81
N THR A 245 -7.50 -0.32 20.47
CA THR A 245 -8.45 -0.06 21.56
C THR A 245 -9.89 -0.06 21.04
N PHE A 246 -10.12 0.43 19.82
CA PHE A 246 -11.42 0.37 19.16
C PHE A 246 -11.88 -1.08 18.97
N GLN A 247 -11.03 -1.94 18.41
CA GLN A 247 -11.34 -3.37 18.20
C GLN A 247 -11.60 -4.13 19.50
N LEU A 248 -10.91 -3.76 20.58
CA LEU A 248 -11.10 -4.39 21.89
C LEU A 248 -12.28 -3.82 22.70
N GLY A 249 -13.06 -2.89 22.13
CA GLY A 249 -14.15 -2.22 22.83
C GLY A 249 -13.68 -1.33 23.98
N LEU A 250 -12.42 -0.89 23.97
CA LEU A 250 -11.86 -0.02 24.99
C LEU A 250 -12.14 1.46 24.65
N ASP A 251 -12.39 2.26 25.68
CA ASP A 251 -12.52 3.72 25.51
C ASP A 251 -11.16 4.35 25.20
N PHE A 252 -11.13 5.20 24.17
CA PHE A 252 -9.94 5.96 23.77
C PHE A 252 -10.35 7.33 23.24
N PRO A 253 -9.53 8.38 23.42
CA PRO A 253 -9.86 9.72 22.95
C PRO A 253 -10.20 9.76 21.46
N GLY A 254 -11.40 10.27 21.15
CA GLY A 254 -11.87 10.42 19.78
C GLY A 254 -12.57 9.19 19.20
N HIS A 255 -12.77 8.11 19.97
CA HIS A 255 -13.74 7.09 19.59
C HIS A 255 -15.15 7.67 19.59
N THR A 256 -15.88 7.35 18.53
CA THR A 256 -17.33 7.52 18.47
C THR A 256 -18.02 6.40 19.27
N LYS A 257 -19.29 6.57 19.64
CA LYS A 257 -20.06 5.58 20.41
C LYS A 257 -21.24 5.07 19.58
N ALA A 258 -21.48 3.75 19.57
CA ALA A 258 -22.60 3.11 18.86
C ALA A 258 -23.97 3.73 19.14
N ASN A 259 -24.18 4.07 20.41
CA ASN A 259 -25.46 4.51 20.92
C ASN A 259 -25.66 6.02 20.83
N GLU A 260 -24.68 6.77 20.29
CA GLU A 260 -24.84 8.20 20.03
C GLU A 260 -25.39 8.41 18.59
N PRO A 261 -26.40 9.28 18.42
CA PRO A 261 -26.87 9.63 17.08
C PRO A 261 -25.71 10.16 16.24
N LEU A 262 -25.71 9.84 14.94
CA LEU A 262 -24.73 10.34 13.99
C LEU A 262 -24.74 11.88 13.97
N ASP A 263 -23.78 12.49 14.67
CA ASP A 263 -23.58 13.93 14.68
C ASP A 263 -22.30 14.29 13.91
N PHE A 264 -22.49 14.69 12.65
CA PHE A 264 -21.42 15.15 11.75
C PHE A 264 -20.75 16.44 12.23
N SER A 265 -21.35 17.15 13.18
CA SER A 265 -20.78 18.34 13.80
C SER A 265 -20.03 18.03 15.10
N SER A 266 -20.08 16.78 15.57
CA SER A 266 -19.39 16.39 16.79
C SER A 266 -17.87 16.44 16.62
N TRP A 267 -17.18 16.92 17.65
CA TRP A 267 -15.71 16.95 17.65
C TRP A 267 -15.10 15.56 17.50
N ARG A 268 -15.78 14.50 17.97
CA ARG A 268 -15.37 13.10 17.82
C ARG A 268 -15.36 12.67 16.37
N TRP A 269 -16.41 13.02 15.62
CA TRP A 269 -16.47 12.77 14.18
C TRP A 269 -15.33 13.48 13.46
N THR A 270 -15.12 14.78 13.74
CA THR A 270 -14.03 15.54 13.12
C THR A 270 -12.66 14.94 13.46
N TRP A 271 -12.46 14.53 14.71
CA TRP A 271 -11.21 13.94 15.17
C TRP A 271 -10.93 12.58 14.54
N ALA A 272 -11.93 11.69 14.47
CA ALA A 272 -11.77 10.37 13.86
C ALA A 272 -11.38 10.47 12.37
N ASN A 273 -12.03 11.39 11.62
CA ASN A 273 -11.65 11.67 10.23
C ASN A 273 -10.24 12.28 10.14
N PHE A 274 -9.88 13.19 11.05
CA PHE A 274 -8.53 13.78 11.10
C PHE A 274 -7.45 12.72 11.34
N VAL A 275 -7.67 11.79 12.26
CA VAL A 275 -6.76 10.68 12.58
C VAL A 275 -6.58 9.77 11.37
N MET A 276 -7.68 9.31 10.77
CA MET A 276 -7.67 8.40 9.63
C MET A 276 -7.09 9.04 8.37
N TYR A 277 -7.61 10.19 7.92
CA TYR A 277 -7.10 10.84 6.71
C TYR A 277 -5.69 11.41 6.92
N GLY A 278 -5.36 11.86 8.14
CA GLY A 278 -3.99 12.24 8.48
C GLY A 278 -3.02 11.06 8.32
N TYR A 279 -3.46 9.85 8.68
CA TYR A 279 -2.66 8.64 8.48
C TYR A 279 -2.44 8.35 6.99
N ASP A 280 -3.49 8.39 6.17
CA ASP A 280 -3.38 8.18 4.73
C ASP A 280 -2.50 9.25 4.07
N VAL A 281 -2.60 10.50 4.50
CA VAL A 281 -1.75 11.59 4.00
C VAL A 281 -0.27 11.33 4.30
N LEU A 282 0.06 11.00 5.54
CA LEU A 282 1.44 10.78 5.98
C LEU A 282 2.05 9.51 5.40
N THR A 283 1.26 8.45 5.21
CA THR A 283 1.79 7.12 4.87
C THR A 283 1.63 6.75 3.40
N ILE A 284 0.71 7.39 2.67
CA ILE A 284 0.42 7.09 1.26
C ILE A 284 0.62 8.33 0.38
N ILE A 285 -0.11 9.42 0.64
CA ILE A 285 -0.14 10.58 -0.28
C ILE A 285 1.20 11.32 -0.34
N LEU A 286 1.80 11.66 0.81
CA LEU A 286 3.10 12.33 0.84
C LEU A 286 4.21 11.44 0.26
N PRO A 287 4.35 10.15 0.65
CA PRO A 287 5.30 9.24 0.02
C PRO A 287 5.11 9.08 -1.49
N PHE A 288 3.87 9.07 -1.99
CA PHE A 288 3.57 9.07 -3.42
C PHE A 288 4.12 10.34 -4.11
N ILE A 289 3.78 11.51 -3.58
CA ILE A 289 4.23 12.80 -4.12
C ILE A 289 5.77 12.87 -4.11
N PHE A 290 6.40 12.44 -3.02
CA PHE A 290 7.86 12.41 -2.91
C PHE A 290 8.48 11.45 -3.92
N ALA A 291 7.90 10.28 -4.14
CA ALA A 291 8.40 9.29 -5.08
C ALA A 291 8.35 9.78 -6.54
N VAL A 292 7.22 10.35 -6.97
CA VAL A 292 7.09 10.95 -8.32
C VAL A 292 8.14 12.05 -8.50
N ARG A 293 8.27 12.94 -7.52
CA ARG A 293 9.12 14.13 -7.64
C ARG A 293 10.60 13.79 -7.53
N TYR A 294 10.96 12.83 -6.70
CA TYR A 294 12.32 12.30 -6.62
C TYR A 294 12.72 11.68 -7.95
N SER A 295 11.83 10.92 -8.60
CA SER A 295 12.10 10.33 -9.92
C SER A 295 12.30 11.34 -11.05
N HIS A 296 11.67 12.52 -10.95
CA HIS A 296 11.91 13.61 -11.90
C HIS A 296 13.23 14.32 -11.64
N LYS A 297 13.65 14.43 -10.37
CA LYS A 297 14.93 15.05 -9.98
C LYS A 297 16.12 14.16 -10.32
N HIS A 298 15.96 12.85 -10.21
CA HIS A 298 17.00 11.84 -10.43
C HIS A 298 16.58 10.90 -11.56
N PRO A 299 16.92 11.19 -12.82
CA PRO A 299 16.43 10.42 -13.96
C PRO A 299 17.06 9.02 -14.08
N GLU A 300 17.95 8.64 -13.16
CA GLU A 300 18.69 7.39 -13.18
C GLU A 300 17.74 6.19 -13.03
N LYS A 301 17.86 5.22 -13.93
CA LYS A 301 16.95 4.08 -14.02
C LYS A 301 17.63 2.82 -13.54
N MET A 302 16.86 1.99 -12.82
CA MET A 302 17.22 0.58 -12.65
C MET A 302 17.10 -0.11 -14.00
N VAL A 303 18.10 -0.92 -14.36
CA VAL A 303 18.15 -1.66 -15.61
C VAL A 303 18.02 -3.14 -15.31
N ILE A 304 16.97 -3.78 -15.83
CA ILE A 304 16.80 -5.24 -15.81
C ILE A 304 17.06 -5.77 -17.21
N SER A 305 18.06 -6.63 -17.34
CA SER A 305 18.39 -7.29 -18.60
C SER A 305 17.94 -8.74 -18.56
N PHE A 306 17.06 -9.12 -19.48
CA PHE A 306 16.63 -10.51 -19.66
C PHE A 306 17.55 -11.17 -20.68
N ALA A 307 18.21 -12.25 -20.26
CA ALA A 307 18.94 -13.10 -21.20
C ALA A 307 17.93 -13.81 -22.09
N THR A 308 17.90 -13.46 -23.37
CA THR A 308 17.18 -14.20 -24.39
C THR A 308 17.95 -15.48 -24.68
N THR A 309 17.53 -16.60 -24.08
CA THR A 309 17.95 -17.93 -24.53
C THR A 309 17.20 -18.21 -25.83
N THR A 310 17.82 -17.95 -26.97
CA THR A 310 17.37 -18.57 -28.22
C THR A 310 17.57 -20.09 -28.05
N PRO A 311 16.55 -20.94 -28.26
CA PRO A 311 16.76 -22.38 -28.31
C PRO A 311 17.74 -22.68 -29.45
N PRO A 312 18.65 -23.66 -29.29
CA PRO A 312 19.43 -24.14 -30.43
C PRO A 312 18.46 -24.68 -31.48
N ASN A 313 18.56 -24.17 -32.71
CA ASN A 313 17.80 -24.65 -33.87
C ASN A 313 18.16 -26.08 -34.24
#